data_AF-A0A9E1A5J4-F1
#
_entry.id   AF-A0A9E1A5J4-F1
#
_cell.length_a   1.000
_cell.length_b   1.000
_cell.length_c   1.000
_cell.angle_alpha   90.00
_cell.angle_beta   90.00
_cell.angle_gamma   90.00
#
_symmetry.space_group_name_H-M   'P 1'
#
loop_
_entity.id
_entity.type
_entity.pdbx_description
1 polymer ?
#
loop_
_entity_poly.entity_id
_entity_poly.type
_entity_poly.pdbx_seq_one_letter_code
_entity_poly.pdbx_strand_id
1 'polypeptide(L)'
;MKNSEVFIAKCLHYNPTSVIVCDALDDVGLKPDDECKDKRVVVKAVLGYLSGVLSLASEKEVDCSNTYDREGLETYIKMLCKQFNYDASIFLSDNSTEIEDGSDRW
;
A
#
# COMPACT_ATOMS: atom_id res chain seq x y z
N MET A 1 9.56 16.61 -11.66
CA MET A 1 9.16 15.93 -10.41
C MET A 1 9.52 14.46 -10.58
N LYS A 2 10.35 13.94 -9.68
CA LYS A 2 10.85 12.56 -9.73
C LYS A 2 9.78 11.58 -9.24
N ASN A 3 9.91 10.30 -9.60
CA ASN A 3 9.01 9.25 -9.12
C ASN A 3 8.96 9.18 -7.58
N SER A 4 10.12 9.31 -6.92
CA SER A 4 10.21 9.32 -5.45
C SER A 4 9.48 10.50 -4.82
N GLU A 5 9.58 11.70 -5.40
CA GLU A 5 8.86 12.88 -4.92
C GLU A 5 7.35 12.72 -5.04
N VAL A 6 6.87 12.13 -6.14
CA VAL A 6 5.44 11.86 -6.35
C VAL A 6 4.94 10.80 -5.38
N PHE A 7 5.73 9.76 -5.12
CA PHE A 7 5.42 8.72 -4.15
C PHE A 7 5.29 9.31 -2.73
N ILE A 8 6.30 10.06 -2.28
CA ILE A 8 6.32 10.69 -0.95
C ILE A 8 5.15 11.67 -0.80
N ALA A 9 4.88 12.49 -1.83
CA ALA A 9 3.75 13.43 -1.83
C ALA A 9 2.38 12.73 -1.74
N LYS A 10 2.28 11.47 -2.16
CA LYS A 10 1.06 10.66 -2.04
C LYS A 10 1.01 9.82 -0.78
N CYS A 11 2.12 9.66 -0.06
CA CYS A 11 2.15 8.98 1.23
C CYS A 11 1.94 9.90 2.43
N LEU A 12 1.80 11.24 2.24
CA LEU A 12 1.44 12.37 3.13
C LEU A 12 1.55 12.25 4.67
N HIS A 13 1.15 11.14 5.29
CA HIS A 13 1.16 10.90 6.74
C HIS A 13 1.95 9.65 7.18
N TYR A 14 2.40 8.82 6.25
CA TYR A 14 3.04 7.54 6.52
C TYR A 14 4.58 7.58 6.41
N ASN A 15 5.15 8.75 6.07
CA ASN A 15 6.59 9.04 5.99
C ASN A 15 7.46 7.81 5.63
N PRO A 16 7.28 7.24 4.42
CA PRO A 16 8.04 6.07 4.00
C PRO A 16 9.54 6.39 3.97
N THR A 17 10.36 5.46 4.46
CA THR A 17 11.82 5.60 4.38
C THR A 17 12.28 5.49 2.93
N SER A 18 13.42 6.08 2.57
CA SER A 18 13.95 6.02 1.20
C SER A 18 14.10 4.59 0.66
N VAL A 19 14.44 3.64 1.52
CA VAL A 19 14.54 2.21 1.18
C VAL A 19 13.20 1.66 0.69
N ILE A 20 12.12 1.94 1.43
CA ILE A 20 10.76 1.50 1.08
C ILE A 20 10.30 2.14 -0.23
N VAL A 21 10.61 3.42 -0.43
CA VAL A 21 10.27 4.12 -1.68
C VAL A 21 10.99 3.49 -2.87
N CYS A 22 12.26 3.12 -2.72
CA CYS A 22 13.01 2.43 -3.77
C CYS A 22 12.41 1.06 -4.09
N ASP A 23 12.13 0.26 -3.06
CA ASP A 23 11.59 -1.10 -3.19
C ASP A 23 10.22 -1.10 -3.85
N ALA A 24 9.29 -0.26 -3.37
CA ALA A 24 7.95 -0.15 -3.93
C ALA A 24 7.94 0.39 -5.38
N LEU A 25 8.90 1.24 -5.74
CA LEU A 25 9.04 1.70 -7.12
C LEU A 25 9.66 0.60 -8.01
N ASP A 26 10.59 -0.19 -7.50
CA ASP A 26 11.18 -1.32 -8.23
C ASP A 26 10.14 -2.40 -8.56
N ASP A 27 9.21 -2.68 -7.64
CA ASP A 27 8.08 -3.60 -7.83
C ASP A 27 7.19 -3.26 -9.04
N VAL A 28 7.15 -1.97 -9.43
CA VAL A 28 6.41 -1.49 -10.60
C VAL A 28 7.33 -1.16 -11.78
N GLY A 29 8.62 -1.48 -11.69
CA GLY A 29 9.64 -1.26 -12.71
C GLY A 29 10.05 0.20 -12.88
N LEU A 30 9.88 1.02 -11.85
CA LEU A 30 10.24 2.44 -11.85
C LEU A 30 11.50 2.69 -11.02
N LYS A 31 12.34 3.62 -11.49
CA LYS A 31 13.46 4.12 -10.68
C LYS A 31 13.06 5.37 -9.91
N PRO A 32 13.52 5.53 -8.66
CA PRO A 32 13.19 6.68 -7.81
C PRO A 32 13.64 8.02 -8.41
N ASP A 33 14.81 8.04 -9.05
CA ASP A 33 15.40 9.25 -9.63
C ASP A 33 14.88 9.59 -11.04
N ASP A 34 14.14 8.68 -11.68
CA ASP A 34 13.58 8.93 -13.00
C ASP A 34 12.47 9.97 -12.94
N GLU A 35 12.35 10.73 -14.03
CA GLU A 35 11.28 11.71 -14.19
C GLU A 35 9.92 11.01 -14.28
N CYS A 36 8.95 11.49 -13.49
CA CYS A 36 7.62 10.89 -13.44
C CYS A 36 6.86 11.14 -14.73
N LYS A 37 6.87 10.13 -15.62
CA LYS A 37 6.12 10.14 -16.88
C LYS A 37 4.65 9.77 -16.70
N ASP A 38 4.36 8.84 -15.79
CA ASP A 38 2.99 8.37 -15.53
C ASP A 38 2.73 8.26 -14.02
N LYS A 39 1.84 9.14 -13.53
CA LYS A 39 1.45 9.17 -12.11
C LYS A 39 0.65 7.93 -11.71
N ARG A 40 -0.03 7.24 -12.63
CA ARG A 40 -0.81 6.04 -12.35
C ARG A 40 0.08 4.91 -11.85
N VAL A 41 1.24 4.71 -12.49
CA VAL A 41 2.19 3.66 -12.12
C VAL A 41 2.79 3.93 -10.73
N VAL A 42 3.15 5.19 -10.45
CA VAL A 42 3.61 5.58 -9.10
C VAL A 42 2.51 5.38 -8.06
N VAL A 43 1.25 5.71 -8.39
CA VAL A 43 0.11 5.49 -7.49
C VAL A 43 -0.14 4.00 -7.25
N LYS A 44 0.08 3.14 -8.24
CA LYS A 44 0.01 1.68 -8.06
C LYS A 44 1.02 1.20 -7.01
N ALA A 45 2.26 1.70 -7.05
CA ALA A 45 3.27 1.42 -6.03
C ALA A 45 2.85 1.94 -4.64
N VAL A 46 2.29 3.16 -4.57
CA VAL A 46 1.78 3.74 -3.32
C VAL A 46 0.65 2.88 -2.75
N LEU A 47 -0.28 2.41 -3.58
CA LEU A 47 -1.37 1.54 -3.16
C LEU A 47 -0.87 0.19 -2.63
N GLY A 48 0.16 -0.39 -3.27
CA GLY A 48 0.82 -1.61 -2.78
C GLY A 48 1.45 -1.40 -1.41
N TYR A 49 2.19 -0.31 -1.23
CA TYR A 49 2.77 0.03 0.07
C TYR A 49 1.71 0.23 1.16
N LEU A 50 0.67 1.03 0.90
CA LEU A 50 -0.40 1.28 1.86
C LEU A 50 -1.18 0.00 2.21
N SER A 51 -1.36 -0.90 1.25
CA SER A 51 -1.96 -2.22 1.47
C SER A 51 -1.09 -3.08 2.39
N GLY A 52 0.23 -3.12 2.18
CA GLY A 52 1.16 -3.80 3.09
C GLY A 52 1.14 -3.23 4.51
N VAL A 53 1.08 -1.90 4.65
CA VAL A 53 0.93 -1.24 5.96
C VAL A 53 -0.40 -1.62 6.62
N LEU A 54 -1.49 -1.74 5.84
CA LEU A 54 -2.79 -2.18 6.34
C LEU A 54 -2.74 -3.62 6.89
N SER A 55 -2.09 -4.54 6.17
CA SER A 55 -1.91 -5.92 6.63
C SER A 55 -1.10 -5.98 7.93
N LEU A 56 0.01 -5.25 8.01
CA LEU A 56 0.84 -5.18 9.21
C LEU A 56 0.13 -4.51 10.39
N ALA A 57 -0.77 -3.56 10.14
CA ALA A 57 -1.62 -2.96 11.18
C ALA A 57 -2.70 -3.93 11.69
N SER A 58 -3.06 -4.95 10.91
CA SER A 58 -3.97 -6.03 11.32
C SER A 58 -3.26 -7.08 12.18
N GLU A 59 -1.95 -7.28 11.97
CA GLU A 59 -1.08 -8.12 12.79
C GLU A 59 -0.73 -7.38 14.09
N LYS A 60 -1.59 -7.59 15.08
CA LYS A 60 -1.63 -6.94 16.39
C LYS A 60 -0.42 -7.32 17.28
N GLU A 61 0.81 -7.03 16.87
CA GLU A 61 2.02 -7.33 17.67
C GLU A 61 3.14 -6.30 17.62
N VAL A 62 2.96 -5.10 17.03
CA VAL A 62 4.02 -4.09 17.06
C VAL A 62 3.55 -2.82 17.73
N ASP A 63 4.21 -2.52 18.85
CA ASP A 63 4.28 -1.28 19.64
C ASP A 63 4.76 -0.08 18.79
N CYS A 64 4.17 0.11 17.62
CA CYS A 64 4.37 1.26 16.78
C CYS A 64 3.40 2.34 17.26
N SER A 65 3.92 3.28 18.04
CA SER A 65 3.28 4.49 18.55
C SER A 65 2.63 5.42 17.49
N ASN A 66 2.57 4.99 16.24
CA ASN A 66 1.76 5.61 15.20
C ASN A 66 0.44 4.85 15.15
N THR A 67 -0.56 5.35 15.86
CA THR A 67 -1.96 4.94 15.74
C THR A 67 -2.43 5.27 14.33
N TYR A 68 -2.06 4.43 13.36
CA TYR A 68 -2.57 4.53 12.01
C TYR A 68 -4.02 4.06 12.07
N ASP A 69 -4.93 5.03 11.94
CA ASP A 69 -6.35 4.77 11.90
C ASP A 69 -6.64 3.87 10.69
N ARG A 70 -6.93 2.58 10.95
CA ARG A 70 -7.17 1.56 9.92
C ARG A 70 -8.27 2.02 8.95
N GLU A 71 -9.35 2.57 9.49
CA GLU A 71 -10.47 3.09 8.71
C GLU A 71 -10.04 4.28 7.84
N GLY A 72 -9.18 5.16 8.37
CA GLY A 72 -8.54 6.24 7.63
C GLY A 72 -7.65 5.74 6.48
N LEU A 73 -6.84 4.71 6.71
CA LEU A 73 -5.98 4.09 5.70
C LEU A 73 -6.81 3.44 4.59
N GLU A 74 -7.83 2.65 4.93
CA GLU A 74 -8.75 2.04 3.96
C GLU A 74 -9.50 3.09 3.15
N THR A 75 -10.01 4.14 3.80
CA THR A 75 -10.70 5.25 3.13
C THR A 75 -9.77 5.96 2.16
N TYR A 76 -8.51 6.15 2.55
CA TYR A 76 -7.49 6.77 1.71
C TYR A 76 -7.15 5.92 0.48
N ILE A 77 -6.98 4.60 0.67
CA ILE A 77 -6.79 3.63 -0.43
C ILE A 77 -7.98 3.69 -1.40
N LYS A 78 -9.23 3.65 -0.90
CA LYS A 78 -10.44 3.78 -1.72
C LYS A 78 -10.48 5.09 -2.50
N MET A 79 -10.11 6.21 -1.88
CA MET A 79 -10.07 7.51 -2.51
C MET A 79 -9.05 7.55 -3.66
N LEU A 80 -7.84 7.04 -3.44
CA LEU A 80 -6.79 6.96 -4.46
C LEU A 80 -7.21 6.04 -5.61
N CYS A 81 -7.78 4.88 -5.31
CA CYS A 81 -8.30 3.98 -6.34
C CYS A 81 -9.37 4.66 -7.20
N LYS A 82 -10.31 5.38 -6.59
CA LYS A 82 -11.34 6.14 -7.32
C LYS A 82 -10.75 7.27 -8.19
N GLN A 83 -9.73 7.98 -7.71
CA GLN A 83 -9.08 9.05 -8.47
C GLN A 83 -8.36 8.53 -9.72
N PHE A 84 -7.74 7.35 -9.63
CA PHE A 84 -6.91 6.80 -10.68
C PHE A 84 -7.58 5.66 -11.47
N ASN A 85 -8.87 5.38 -11.20
CA ASN A 85 -9.66 4.34 -11.84
C ASN A 85 -9.09 2.92 -11.62
N TYR A 86 -8.61 2.65 -10.40
CA TYR A 86 -8.18 1.33 -9.96
C TYR A 86 -9.29 0.63 -9.18
N ASP A 87 -9.29 -0.70 -9.24
CA ASP A 87 -10.17 -1.53 -8.43
C ASP A 87 -9.61 -1.64 -7.00
N ALA A 88 -10.36 -1.14 -6.02
CA ALA A 88 -9.92 -1.10 -4.63
C ALA A 88 -9.89 -2.50 -3.98
N SER A 89 -10.67 -3.46 -4.49
CA SER A 89 -10.73 -4.81 -3.93
C SER A 89 -9.41 -5.57 -4.09
N ILE A 90 -8.57 -5.20 -5.07
CA ILE A 90 -7.24 -5.80 -5.25
C ILE A 90 -6.30 -5.46 -4.09
N PHE A 91 -6.46 -4.27 -3.50
CA PHE A 91 -5.55 -3.74 -2.46
C PHE A 91 -6.12 -3.87 -1.05
N LEU A 92 -7.44 -4.03 -0.95
CA LEU A 92 -8.19 -4.23 0.29
C LEU A 92 -8.65 -5.68 0.46
N SER A 93 -8.16 -6.59 -0.38
CA SER A 93 -8.39 -8.02 -0.19
C SER A 93 -7.76 -8.40 1.14
N ASP A 94 -8.56 -8.33 2.20
CA ASP A 94 -8.35 -9.11 3.40
C ASP A 94 -8.07 -10.52 2.91
N ASN A 95 -6.91 -11.07 3.28
CA ASN A 95 -6.75 -12.51 3.34
C ASN A 95 -7.69 -13.04 4.43
N SER A 96 -9.00 -12.89 4.25
CA SER A 96 -9.92 -13.97 4.50
C SER A 96 -9.64 -15.03 3.43
N THR A 97 -8.43 -15.60 3.47
CA THR A 97 -8.31 -17.05 3.39
C THR A 97 -9.30 -17.56 4.42
N GLU A 98 -10.52 -17.85 3.97
CA GLU A 98 -11.29 -18.96 4.52
C GLU A 98 -10.29 -20.12 4.53
N ILE A 99 -9.68 -20.34 5.69
CA ILE A 99 -9.06 -21.61 5.99
C ILE A 99 -10.27 -22.54 6.02
N GLU A 100 -10.55 -23.17 4.89
CA GLU A 100 -11.44 -24.32 4.81
C GLU A 100 -10.76 -25.38 5.69
N ASP A 101 -11.17 -25.45 6.96
CA ASP A 101 -10.77 -26.46 7.93
C ASP A 101 -11.25 -27.81 7.43
N GLY A 102 -10.51 -28.36 6.48
CA GLY A 102 -10.58 -29.74 6.04
C GLY A 102 -9.76 -30.65 6.96
N SER A 103 -9.85 -30.48 8.29
CA SER A 103 -9.35 -31.50 9.20
C SER A 103 -10.31 -32.68 9.22
N ASP A 104 -10.02 -33.59 8.31
CA ASP A 104 -10.57 -34.92 8.19
C ASP A 104 -10.62 -35.65 9.55
N ARG A 105 -11.71 -36.41 9.68
CA ARG A 105 -12.02 -37.31 10.78
C ARG A 105 -10.85 -38.28 11.01
N TRP A 106 -10.38 -38.37 12.25
CA TRP A 106 -9.63 -39.53 12.76
C TRP A 106 -10.48 -40.31 13.75
#